data_AF-A0A523A7M3-F1
#
_entry.id   AF-A0A523A7M3-F1
#
_cell.length_a   1.000
_cell.length_b   1.000
_cell.length_c   1.000
_cell.angle_alpha   90.00
_cell.angle_beta   90.00
_cell.angle_gamma   90.00
#
_symmetry.space_group_name_H-M   'P 1'
#
loop_
_entity.id
_entity.type
_entity.pdbx_description
1 polymer ?
#
loop_
_entity_poly.entity_id
_entity_poly.type
_entity_poly.pdbx_seq_one_letter_code
_entity_poly.pdbx_strand_id
1 'polypeptide(L)'
;MCQKKRKILLFNVIFFVVCVSLFLFLWHTPPVTTPYLPKDDIHSRFLDMDRKEAETFCFSCHQPGGIRPLSPDHPTTHRCLFCHRR
;
A
#
# COMPACT_ATOMS: atom_id res chain seq x y z
N MET A 1 11.41 9.82 -46.65
CA MET A 1 11.73 8.75 -45.67
C MET A 1 10.86 7.52 -45.98
N CYS A 2 11.41 6.30 -45.97
CA CYS A 2 10.68 5.06 -46.25
C CYS A 2 9.50 4.85 -45.26
N GLN A 3 8.31 4.47 -45.76
CA GLN A 3 7.05 4.35 -45.01
C GLN A 3 7.18 3.55 -43.69
N LYS A 4 8.05 2.52 -43.68
CA LYS A 4 8.35 1.69 -42.51
C LYS A 4 8.95 2.49 -41.34
N LYS A 5 9.86 3.43 -41.63
CA LYS A 5 10.51 4.28 -40.60
C LYS A 5 9.52 5.26 -39.96
N ARG A 6 8.53 5.74 -40.73
CA ARG A 6 7.50 6.68 -40.24
C ARG A 6 6.51 5.99 -39.29
N LYS A 7 6.13 4.74 -39.59
CA LYS A 7 5.28 3.92 -38.70
C LYS A 7 5.98 3.58 -37.38
N ILE A 8 7.25 3.19 -37.43
CA ILE A 8 8.04 2.91 -36.22
C ILE A 8 8.16 4.17 -35.35
N LEU A 9 8.43 5.33 -35.95
CA LEU A 9 8.47 6.60 -35.22
C LEU A 9 7.14 6.90 -34.52
N LEU A 10 6.01 6.69 -35.21
CA LEU A 10 4.68 6.87 -34.62
C LEU A 10 4.45 5.96 -33.41
N PHE A 11 4.76 4.67 -33.53
CA PHE A 11 4.60 3.72 -32.41
C PHE A 11 5.48 4.08 -31.22
N ASN A 12 6.73 4.51 -31.45
CA ASN A 12 7.63 4.94 -30.38
C ASN A 12 7.10 6.19 -29.65
N VAL A 13 6.56 7.15 -30.39
CA VAL A 13 5.95 8.35 -29.79
C VAL A 13 4.72 7.98 -28.95
N ILE A 14 3.84 7.13 -29.47
CA ILE A 14 2.66 6.65 -28.72
C ILE A 14 3.09 5.92 -27.45
N PHE A 15 4.05 4.99 -27.57
CA PHE A 15 4.58 4.25 -26.42
C PHE A 15 5.14 5.20 -25.35
N PHE A 16 5.93 6.18 -25.77
CA PHE A 16 6.49 7.17 -24.84
C PHE A 16 5.39 7.99 -24.14
N VAL A 17 4.37 8.44 -24.88
CA VAL A 17 3.23 9.17 -24.30
C VAL A 17 2.48 8.32 -23.27
N VAL A 18 2.28 7.02 -23.54
CA VAL A 18 1.64 6.10 -22.59
C VAL A 18 2.49 5.94 -21.34
N CYS A 19 3.81 5.75 -21.48
CA CYS A 19 4.72 5.64 -20.34
C CYS A 19 4.73 6.89 -19.48
N VAL A 20 4.83 8.09 -20.09
CA VAL A 20 4.80 9.36 -19.37
C VAL A 20 3.47 9.57 -18.67
N SER A 21 2.35 9.25 -19.33
CA SER A 21 1.02 9.36 -18.73
C SER A 21 0.86 8.46 -17.51
N LEU A 22 1.29 7.19 -17.61
CA LEU A 22 1.26 6.25 -16.48
C LEU A 22 2.16 6.71 -15.34
N PHE A 23 3.36 7.22 -15.65
CA PHE A 23 4.28 7.75 -14.65
C PHE A 23 3.66 8.93 -13.90
N LEU A 24 3.14 9.93 -14.61
CA LEU A 24 2.51 11.10 -13.99
C LEU A 24 1.29 10.71 -13.15
N PHE A 25 0.49 9.76 -13.61
CA PHE A 25 -0.65 9.24 -12.85
C PHE A 25 -0.22 8.60 -11.52
N LEU A 26 0.80 7.72 -11.54
CA LEU A 26 1.31 7.08 -10.32
C LEU A 26 2.07 8.05 -9.41
N TRP A 27 2.69 9.09 -9.98
CA TRP A 27 3.36 10.15 -9.23
C TRP A 27 2.39 10.97 -8.38
N HIS A 28 1.15 11.15 -8.85
CA HIS A 28 0.09 11.85 -8.11
C HIS A 28 -0.67 10.96 -7.12
N THR A 29 -0.06 9.88 -6.63
CA THR A 29 -0.70 9.03 -5.63
C THR A 29 -1.00 9.80 -4.34
N PRO A 30 -2.20 9.64 -3.77
CA PRO A 30 -2.57 10.34 -2.53
C PRO A 30 -1.64 9.90 -1.39
N PRO A 31 -1.43 10.78 -0.38
CA PRO A 31 -0.67 10.41 0.80
C PRO A 31 -1.34 9.24 1.53
N VAL A 32 -0.55 8.49 2.31
CA VAL A 32 -1.08 7.41 3.13
C VAL A 32 -2.13 7.95 4.11
N THR A 33 -3.34 7.39 4.05
CA THR A 33 -4.47 7.80 4.88
C THR A 33 -4.64 6.93 6.12
N THR A 34 -3.85 5.87 6.25
CA THR A 34 -3.93 4.89 7.31
C THR A 34 -2.97 5.24 8.45
N PRO A 35 -3.38 5.07 9.72
CA PRO A 35 -2.51 5.38 10.86
C PRO A 35 -1.36 4.38 10.97
N TYR A 36 -0.21 4.87 11.42
CA TYR A 36 0.95 4.04 11.73
C TYR A 36 0.73 3.15 12.95
N LEU A 37 1.50 2.08 13.06
CA LEU A 37 1.57 1.28 14.28
C LEU A 37 2.15 2.16 15.42
N PRO A 38 1.48 2.26 16.57
CA PRO A 38 2.00 3.02 17.70
C PRO A 38 3.39 2.51 18.13
N LYS A 39 4.24 3.44 18.57
CA LYS A 39 5.57 3.15 19.13
C LYS A 39 5.52 3.27 20.65
N ASP A 40 4.64 2.49 21.26
CA ASP A 40 4.45 2.42 22.71
C ASP A 40 4.90 1.04 23.24
N ASP A 41 4.92 0.90 24.56
CA ASP A 41 5.42 -0.31 25.22
C ASP A 41 4.66 -1.58 24.82
N ILE A 42 3.35 -1.46 24.57
CA ILE A 42 2.49 -2.60 24.21
C ILE A 42 2.62 -3.01 22.74
N HIS A 43 3.03 -2.11 21.85
CA HIS A 43 3.25 -2.40 20.43
C HIS A 43 4.74 -2.57 20.06
N SER A 44 5.65 -2.19 20.95
CA SER A 44 7.10 -2.23 20.76
C SER A 44 7.59 -3.58 20.21
N ARG A 45 7.12 -4.68 20.80
CA ARG A 45 7.48 -6.05 20.37
C ARG A 45 7.16 -6.33 18.90
N PHE A 46 6.11 -5.72 18.36
CA PHE A 46 5.70 -5.92 16.98
C PHE A 46 6.49 -5.07 15.98
N LEU A 47 7.27 -4.09 16.45
CA LEU A 47 8.14 -3.28 15.59
C LEU A 47 9.35 -4.09 15.08
N ASP A 48 9.90 -4.95 15.93
CA ASP A 48 11.11 -5.73 15.65
C ASP A 48 10.82 -7.15 15.11
N MET A 49 9.59 -7.64 15.29
CA MET A 49 9.16 -8.97 14.84
C MET A 49 8.95 -9.04 13.32
N ASP A 50 9.05 -10.23 12.73
CA ASP A 50 8.65 -10.45 11.34
C ASP A 50 7.20 -9.99 11.12
N ARG A 51 6.94 -9.42 9.95
CA ARG A 51 5.66 -8.81 9.64
C ARG A 51 4.51 -9.81 9.66
N LYS A 52 4.71 -10.99 9.09
CA LYS A 52 3.67 -12.01 9.00
C LYS A 52 3.38 -12.60 10.38
N GLU A 53 4.42 -12.77 11.19
CA GLU A 53 4.29 -13.25 12.57
C GLU A 53 3.56 -12.24 13.45
N ALA A 54 3.95 -10.96 13.40
CA ALA A 54 3.34 -9.88 14.18
C ALA A 54 1.83 -9.75 13.93
N GLU A 55 1.40 -9.88 12.67
CA GLU A 55 -0.01 -9.81 12.26
C GLU A 55 -0.89 -10.88 12.96
N THR A 56 -0.33 -12.01 13.38
CA THR A 56 -1.08 -13.07 14.09
C THR A 56 -1.52 -12.68 15.50
N PHE A 57 -0.83 -11.72 16.13
CA PHE A 57 -1.10 -11.30 17.50
C PHE A 57 -2.10 -10.13 17.57
N CYS A 58 -2.26 -9.35 16.50
CA CYS A 58 -3.09 -8.15 16.52
C CYS A 58 -4.55 -8.45 16.93
N PHE A 59 -5.07 -9.60 16.51
CA PHE A 59 -6.46 -9.98 16.76
C PHE A 59 -6.76 -10.27 18.23
N SER A 60 -5.75 -10.56 19.07
CA SER A 60 -6.01 -10.82 20.51
C SER A 60 -6.65 -9.62 21.21
N CYS A 61 -6.29 -8.40 20.79
CA CYS A 61 -6.81 -7.15 21.35
C CYS A 61 -7.82 -6.45 20.43
N HIS A 62 -7.66 -6.58 19.10
CA HIS A 62 -8.46 -5.85 18.10
C HIS A 62 -9.68 -6.61 17.57
N GLN A 63 -9.96 -7.81 18.07
CA GLN A 63 -11.20 -8.54 17.75
C GLN A 63 -12.46 -7.82 18.26
N PRO A 64 -13.65 -8.16 17.71
CA PRO A 64 -14.93 -7.70 18.26
C PRO A 64 -15.05 -8.05 19.76
N GLY A 65 -15.36 -7.06 20.59
CA GLY A 65 -15.43 -7.22 22.05
C GLY A 65 -14.08 -7.37 22.77
N GLY A 66 -12.96 -7.24 22.04
CA GLY A 66 -11.61 -7.21 22.61
C GLY A 66 -11.31 -5.90 23.36
N ILE A 67 -10.06 -5.76 23.81
CA ILE A 67 -9.60 -4.59 24.60
C ILE A 67 -9.76 -3.29 23.80
N ARG A 68 -9.47 -3.32 22.50
CA ARG A 68 -9.59 -2.16 21.62
C ARG A 68 -10.07 -2.62 20.24
N PRO A 69 -11.38 -2.88 20.07
CA PRO A 69 -11.90 -3.44 18.82
C PRO A 69 -11.63 -2.50 17.63
N LEU A 70 -11.56 -3.09 16.44
CA LEU A 70 -11.48 -2.33 15.19
C LEU A 70 -12.71 -1.43 15.01
N SER A 71 -12.52 -0.32 14.30
CA SER A 71 -13.61 0.58 13.89
C SER A 71 -14.66 -0.19 13.05
N PRO A 72 -15.96 0.15 13.14
CA PRO A 72 -16.99 -0.41 12.26
C PRO A 72 -16.70 -0.20 10.77
N ASP A 73 -15.96 0.86 10.42
CA ASP A 73 -15.58 1.17 9.03
C ASP A 73 -14.27 0.48 8.60
N HIS A 74 -13.68 -0.37 9.45
CA HIS A 74 -12.44 -1.06 9.11
C HIS A 74 -12.69 -2.13 8.04
N PRO A 75 -11.90 -2.18 6.96
CA PRO A 75 -12.06 -3.19 5.92
C PRO A 75 -11.82 -4.61 6.45
N THR A 76 -12.42 -5.62 5.83
CA THR A 76 -12.32 -7.03 6.23
C THR A 76 -11.00 -7.68 5.80
N THR A 77 -9.88 -7.07 6.19
CA THR A 77 -8.51 -7.55 5.90
C THR A 77 -7.84 -8.11 7.15
N HIS A 78 -7.13 -9.23 6.98
CA HIS A 78 -6.30 -9.85 8.02
C HIS A 78 -4.85 -9.36 7.99
N ARG A 79 -4.47 -8.51 7.03
CA ARG A 79 -3.09 -8.02 6.86
C ARG A 79 -2.91 -6.64 7.47
N CYS A 80 -2.83 -6.59 8.80
CA CYS A 80 -2.79 -5.36 9.57
C CYS A 80 -1.64 -4.43 9.13
N LEU A 81 -0.42 -4.96 9.01
CA LEU A 81 0.79 -4.17 8.74
C LEU A 81 0.95 -3.78 7.27
N PHE A 82 -0.04 -4.10 6.41
CA PHE A 82 -0.11 -3.58 5.03
C PHE A 82 -0.57 -2.15 4.96
N CYS A 83 -1.62 -1.84 5.71
CA CYS A 83 -2.13 -0.50 5.83
C CYS A 83 -1.47 0.22 7.02
N HIS A 84 -1.28 -0.46 8.14
CA HIS A 84 -0.66 0.10 9.34
C HIS A 84 0.85 -0.09 9.35
N ARG A 85 1.55 0.79 8.62
CA ARG A 85 3.01 0.75 8.50
C ARG A 85 3.69 1.06 9.85
N ARG A 86 4.92 0.59 10.04
CA ARG A 86 5.78 0.89 11.20
C ARG A 86 6.59 2.17 10.99
#